data_AF-A0A1V3PSC8-F1
#
_entry.id   AF-A0A1V3PSC8-F1
#
_cell.length_a   1.000
_cell.length_b   1.000
_cell.length_c   1.000
_cell.angle_alpha   90.00
_cell.angle_beta   90.00
_cell.angle_gamma   90.00
#
_symmetry.space_group_name_H-M   'P 1'
#
loop_
_entity.id
_entity.type
_entity.pdbx_description
1 polymer ?
#
loop_
_entity_poly.entity_id
_entity_poly.type
_entity_poly.pdbx_seq_one_letter_code
_entity_poly.pdbx_strand_id
1 'polypeptide(L)'
;MIDGFLALYIFMLAAFTGYEIIARVPVILHTPLMSGSNFVHGIVLVGAMIALGHAQTTFQIVIGFIGVLLGAGNAAGGYVVTERMLEMFKSSKPGADRPESGRLDSSKGAK
;
A
#
# COMPACT_ATOMS: atom_id res chain seq x y z
N MET A 1 8.85 -14.37 -26.60
CA MET A 1 7.70 -13.43 -26.54
C MET A 1 6.57 -14.17 -25.85
N ILE A 2 5.77 -13.50 -25.01
CA ILE A 2 4.56 -14.14 -24.45
C ILE A 2 3.56 -14.25 -25.61
N ASP A 3 3.12 -15.46 -25.93
CA ASP A 3 2.12 -15.66 -26.98
C ASP A 3 0.79 -15.02 -26.56
N GLY A 4 0.03 -14.46 -27.51
CA GLY A 4 -1.24 -13.78 -27.20
C GLY A 4 -2.24 -14.68 -26.45
N PHE A 5 -2.24 -15.98 -26.75
CA PHE A 5 -3.03 -16.97 -26.03
C PHE A 5 -2.52 -17.13 -24.58
N LEU A 6 -1.21 -17.25 -24.37
CA LEU A 6 -0.61 -17.32 -23.04
C LEU A 6 -0.89 -16.05 -22.20
N ALA A 7 -0.81 -14.87 -22.81
CA ALA A 7 -1.12 -13.60 -22.15
C ALA A 7 -2.58 -13.55 -21.67
N LEU A 8 -3.53 -14.08 -22.45
CA LEU A 8 -4.93 -14.16 -22.07
C LEU A 8 -5.14 -15.09 -20.87
N TYR A 9 -4.45 -16.24 -20.83
CA TYR A 9 -4.51 -17.14 -19.69
C TYR A 9 -3.95 -16.48 -18.42
N ILE A 10 -2.81 -15.81 -18.52
CA ILE A 10 -2.22 -15.07 -17.40
C ILE A 10 -3.20 -13.99 -16.91
N PHE A 11 -3.79 -13.22 -17.83
CA PHE A 11 -4.77 -12.19 -17.49
C PHE A 11 -5.99 -12.77 -16.76
N MET A 12 -6.60 -13.83 -17.30
CA MET A 12 -7.76 -14.49 -16.66
C MET A 12 -7.39 -15.01 -15.27
N LEU A 13 -6.33 -15.81 -15.16
CA LEU A 13 -5.94 -16.42 -13.89
C LEU A 13 -5.56 -15.38 -12.84
N ALA A 14 -4.86 -14.30 -13.24
CA ALA A 14 -4.53 -13.19 -12.34
C ALA A 14 -5.80 -12.45 -11.86
N ALA A 15 -6.76 -12.19 -12.75
CA ALA A 15 -8.02 -11.54 -12.39
C ALA A 15 -8.86 -12.39 -11.40
N PHE A 16 -9.00 -13.70 -11.67
CA PHE A 16 -9.66 -14.63 -10.75
C PHE A 16 -8.95 -14.71 -9.40
N THR A 17 -7.62 -14.81 -9.41
CA THR A 17 -6.81 -14.85 -8.19
C THR A 17 -6.98 -13.57 -7.37
N GLY A 18 -6.97 -12.41 -8.01
CA GLY A 18 -7.18 -11.12 -7.34
C GLY A 18 -8.56 -11.02 -6.68
N TYR A 19 -9.62 -11.48 -7.38
CA TYR A 19 -10.98 -11.51 -6.83
C TYR A 19 -11.06 -12.39 -5.58
N GLU A 20 -10.55 -13.62 -5.67
CA GLU A 20 -10.63 -14.61 -4.58
C GLU A 20 -9.86 -14.15 -3.33
N ILE A 21 -8.71 -13.49 -3.51
CA ILE A 21 -7.92 -12.94 -2.41
C ILE A 21 -8.67 -11.80 -1.70
N ILE A 22 -9.24 -10.85 -2.45
CA ILE A 22 -9.92 -9.68 -1.87
C ILE A 22 -11.23 -10.08 -1.18
N ALA A 23 -11.95 -11.07 -1.70
CA ALA A 23 -13.22 -11.54 -1.14
C ALA A 23 -13.13 -12.03 0.31
N ARG A 24 -11.93 -12.39 0.78
CA ARG A 24 -11.70 -13.00 2.11
C ARG A 24 -11.10 -12.03 3.14
N VAL A 25 -10.99 -10.74 2.82
CA VAL A 25 -10.35 -9.75 3.69
C VAL A 25 -11.32 -9.19 4.73
N PRO A 26 -10.95 -9.09 6.02
CA PRO A 26 -11.82 -8.53 7.05
C PRO A 26 -12.03 -7.02 6.88
N VAL A 27 -13.17 -6.52 7.37
CA VAL A 27 -13.62 -5.12 7.17
C VAL A 27 -12.60 -4.07 7.63
N ILE A 28 -11.90 -4.35 8.73
CA ILE A 28 -10.85 -3.49 9.29
C ILE A 28 -9.70 -3.19 8.32
N LEU A 29 -9.49 -4.05 7.32
CA LEU A 29 -8.42 -3.92 6.35
C LEU A 29 -8.87 -3.30 5.03
N HIS A 30 -10.15 -2.94 4.81
CA HIS A 30 -10.56 -2.36 3.52
C HIS A 30 -9.84 -1.06 3.18
N THR A 31 -9.63 -0.18 4.15
CA THR A 31 -8.93 1.11 3.91
C THR A 31 -7.43 0.91 3.69
N PRO A 32 -6.71 0.12 4.54
CA PRO A 32 -5.34 -0.28 4.22
C PRO A 32 -5.19 -1.00 2.89
N LEU A 33 -6.13 -1.88 2.53
CA LEU A 33 -6.13 -2.63 1.27
C LEU A 33 -6.37 -1.73 0.07
N MET A 34 -7.25 -0.74 0.19
CA MET A 34 -7.47 0.29 -0.83
C MET A 34 -6.19 1.10 -1.09
N SER A 35 -5.45 1.48 -0.03
CA SER A 35 -4.14 2.14 -0.19
C SER A 35 -3.09 1.19 -0.76
N GLY A 36 -3.06 -0.06 -0.30
CA GLY A 36 -2.09 -1.06 -0.75
C GLY A 36 -2.25 -1.41 -2.24
N SER A 37 -3.47 -1.56 -2.73
CA SER A 37 -3.73 -1.76 -4.17
C SER A 37 -3.38 -0.51 -4.99
N ASN A 38 -3.54 0.69 -4.41
CA ASN A 38 -3.05 1.94 -5.01
C ASN A 38 -1.52 1.99 -5.14
N PHE A 39 -0.79 1.44 -4.18
CA PHE A 39 0.67 1.28 -4.26
C PHE A 39 1.09 0.25 -5.32
N VAL A 40 0.42 -0.91 -5.37
CA VAL A 40 0.77 -2.00 -6.31
C VAL A 40 0.58 -1.59 -7.76
N HIS A 41 -0.48 -0.85 -8.10
CA HIS A 41 -0.66 -0.37 -9.49
C HIS A 41 0.40 0.67 -9.91
N GLY A 42 1.17 1.19 -8.96
CA GLY A 42 2.35 2.02 -9.23
C GLY A 42 3.40 1.36 -10.14
N ILE A 43 3.28 0.06 -10.43
CA ILE A 43 4.02 -0.65 -11.48
C ILE A 43 3.94 0.04 -12.86
N VAL A 44 2.94 0.90 -13.10
CA VAL A 44 2.88 1.81 -14.26
C VAL A 44 4.20 2.58 -14.47
N LEU A 45 4.95 2.86 -13.40
CA LEU A 45 6.30 3.43 -13.46
C LEU A 45 7.23 2.66 -14.41
N VAL A 46 7.21 1.32 -14.38
CA VAL A 46 8.06 0.50 -15.26
C VAL A 46 7.69 0.71 -16.73
N GLY A 47 6.39 0.78 -17.03
CA GLY A 47 5.90 1.10 -18.37
C GLY A 47 6.34 2.49 -18.83
N ALA A 48 6.25 3.50 -17.95
CA ALA A 48 6.69 4.86 -18.24
C ALA A 48 8.21 4.96 -18.46
N MET A 49 9.01 4.22 -17.69
CA MET A 49 10.47 4.16 -17.86
C MET A 49 10.84 3.54 -19.21
N ILE A 50 10.18 2.44 -19.60
CA ILE A 50 10.39 1.81 -20.91
C ILE A 50 9.98 2.76 -22.03
N ALA A 51 8.84 3.45 -21.90
CA ALA A 51 8.37 4.41 -22.90
C ALA A 51 9.34 5.60 -23.05
N LEU A 52 9.83 6.15 -21.95
CA LEU A 52 10.83 7.22 -21.95
C LEU A 52 12.16 6.75 -22.54
N GLY A 53 12.59 5.52 -22.23
CA GLY A 53 13.82 4.93 -22.77
C GLY A 53 13.82 4.76 -24.29
N HIS A 54 12.64 4.66 -24.92
CA HIS A 54 12.48 4.60 -26.38
C HIS A 54 12.05 5.92 -27.01
N ALA A 55 11.95 7.01 -26.25
CA ALA A 55 11.52 8.31 -26.76
C ALA A 55 12.58 8.92 -27.68
N GLN A 56 12.16 9.34 -28.88
CA GLN A 56 13.06 9.91 -29.90
C GLN A 56 12.82 11.39 -30.15
N THR A 57 11.60 11.88 -29.92
CA THR A 57 11.24 13.28 -30.11
C THR A 57 11.18 14.01 -28.78
N THR A 58 11.47 15.32 -28.78
CA THR A 58 11.36 16.17 -27.58
C THR A 58 9.99 16.05 -26.91
N PHE A 59 8.92 15.94 -27.70
CA PHE A 59 7.56 15.77 -27.19
C PHE A 59 7.38 14.43 -26.45
N GLN A 60 7.88 13.32 -27.01
CA GLN A 60 7.84 12.01 -26.35
C GLN A 60 8.68 12.00 -25.08
N ILE A 61 9.84 12.67 -25.08
CA ILE A 61 10.71 12.77 -23.91
C ILE A 61 10.00 13.52 -22.79
N VAL A 62 9.35 14.65 -23.08
CA VAL A 62 8.62 15.44 -22.07
C VAL A 62 7.47 14.62 -21.47
N ILE A 63 6.68 13.95 -22.30
CA ILE A 63 5.57 13.11 -21.81
C ILE A 63 6.10 11.93 -21.01
N GLY A 64 7.13 11.24 -21.49
CA GLY A 64 7.75 10.13 -20.78
C GLY A 64 8.33 10.55 -19.43
N PHE A 65 8.96 11.72 -19.37
CA PHE A 65 9.49 12.30 -18.13
C PHE A 65 8.37 12.58 -17.12
N ILE A 66 7.28 13.21 -17.55
CA ILE A 66 6.10 13.43 -16.69
C ILE A 66 5.51 12.10 -16.24
N GLY A 67 5.41 11.12 -17.14
CA GLY A 67 4.91 9.78 -16.82
C GLY A 67 5.75 9.07 -15.75
N VAL A 68 7.08 9.13 -15.86
CA VAL A 68 7.99 8.59 -14.85
C VAL A 68 7.85 9.33 -13.52
N LEU A 69 7.76 10.67 -13.54
CA LEU A 69 7.58 11.48 -12.33
C LEU A 69 6.27 11.14 -11.60
N LEU A 70 5.16 11.02 -12.34
CA LEU A 70 3.86 10.64 -11.78
C LEU A 70 3.86 9.19 -11.28
N GLY A 71 4.46 8.26 -12.03
CA GLY A 71 4.59 6.86 -11.62
C GLY A 71 5.42 6.71 -10.34
N ALA A 72 6.55 7.41 -10.26
CA ALA A 72 7.40 7.43 -9.08
C ALA A 72 6.68 8.04 -7.87
N GLY A 73 5.97 9.15 -8.07
CA GLY A 73 5.14 9.77 -7.03
C GLY A 73 4.04 8.84 -6.51
N ASN A 74 3.36 8.11 -7.40
CA ASN A 74 2.35 7.12 -7.01
C ASN A 74 2.95 5.96 -6.19
N ALA A 75 4.05 5.36 -6.66
CA ALA A 75 4.70 4.25 -5.96
C ALA A 75 5.27 4.67 -4.59
N ALA A 76 5.98 5.80 -4.54
CA ALA A 76 6.57 6.30 -3.29
C ALA A 76 5.49 6.77 -2.30
N GLY A 77 4.51 7.56 -2.76
CA GLY A 77 3.42 8.04 -1.93
C GLY A 77 2.52 6.90 -1.44
N GLY A 78 2.19 5.96 -2.32
CA GLY A 78 1.40 4.77 -2.00
C GLY A 78 2.07 3.91 -0.93
N TYR A 79 3.39 3.70 -1.02
CA TYR A 79 4.14 2.97 0.00
C TYR A 79 4.07 3.65 1.36
N VAL A 80 4.38 4.95 1.43
CA VAL A 80 4.40 5.71 2.70
C VAL A 80 3.03 5.73 3.37
N VAL A 81 1.96 5.94 2.61
CA VAL A 81 0.59 5.97 3.18
C VAL A 81 0.17 4.59 3.66
N THR A 82 0.45 3.55 2.88
CA THR A 82 0.10 2.16 3.23
C THR A 82 0.86 1.71 4.48
N GLU A 83 2.14 2.04 4.59
CA GLU A 83 2.97 1.69 5.76
C GLU A 83 2.40 2.31 7.04
N ARG A 84 2.10 3.62 7.03
CA ARG A 84 1.45 4.31 8.15
C ARG A 84 0.09 3.71 8.52
N MET A 85 -0.68 3.25 7.53
CA MET A 85 -1.95 2.58 7.80
C MET A 85 -1.76 1.21 8.47
N LEU A 86 -0.73 0.47 8.07
CA LEU A 86 -0.42 -0.85 8.62
C LEU A 86 0.27 -0.77 9.99
N GLU A 87 0.95 0.34 10.30
CA GLU A 87 1.53 0.59 11.62
C GLU A 87 0.49 0.54 12.75
N MET A 88 -0.76 0.92 12.47
CA MET A 88 -1.86 0.87 13.44
C MET A 88 -2.20 -0.56 13.90
N PHE A 89 -1.76 -1.59 13.17
CA PHE A 89 -1.93 -3.00 13.53
C PHE A 89 -0.73 -3.60 14.25
N LYS A 90 0.41 -2.89 14.30
CA LYS A 90 1.56 -3.29 15.12
C LYS A 90 1.16 -3.05 16.58
N SER A 91 0.99 -4.11 17.37
CA SER A 91 0.71 -3.95 18.80
C SER A 91 1.84 -3.16 19.44
N SER A 92 1.51 -2.01 20.05
CA SER A 92 2.44 -1.33 20.98
C SER A 92 2.93 -2.39 21.96
N LYS A 93 4.25 -2.55 22.09
CA LYS A 93 4.86 -3.46 23.06
C LYS A 93 4.14 -3.31 24.41
N PRO A 94 3.67 -4.39 25.05
CA PRO A 94 3.16 -4.31 26.41
C PRO A 94 4.35 -4.05 27.36
N GLY A 95 4.63 -2.79 27.67
CA GLY A 95 5.68 -2.44 28.63
C GLY A 95 6.21 -1.01 28.50
N ALA A 96 5.40 -0.04 28.92
CA ALA A 96 5.66 1.39 29.21
C ALA A 96 4.43 2.13 28.69
N ASP A 97 3.43 2.52 29.47
CA ASP A 97 3.53 3.30 30.69
C ASP A 97 2.12 3.22 31.30
N ARG A 98 1.95 2.43 32.37
CA ARG A 98 0.73 2.51 33.18
C ARG A 98 1.12 3.32 34.40
N PRO A 99 0.70 4.59 34.54
CA PRO A 99 0.87 5.29 35.80
C PRO A 99 0.15 4.48 36.86
N GLU A 100 0.91 4.14 37.89
CA GLU A 100 0.50 3.35 39.05
C GLU A 100 -0.86 3.86 39.56
N SER A 101 -1.87 2.99 39.56
CA SER A 101 -3.18 3.33 40.09
C SER A 101 -2.98 3.65 41.57
N GLY A 102 -3.14 4.92 41.93
CA GLY A 102 -3.17 5.38 43.31
C GLY A 102 -4.19 4.57 44.09
N ARG A 103 -3.69 3.66 44.92
CA ARG A 103 -4.46 2.94 45.92
C ARG A 103 -4.90 3.96 46.95
N LEU A 104 -6.12 4.46 46.82
CA LEU A 104 -6.79 5.21 47.88
C LEU A 104 -6.90 4.30 49.10
N ASP A 105 -6.02 4.54 50.06
CA ASP A 105 -6.04 3.97 51.40
C ASP A 105 -7.31 4.44 52.13
N SER A 106 -8.34 3.61 52.09
CA SER A 106 -9.50 3.71 52.95
C SER A 106 -9.18 3.20 54.35
N SER A 107 -8.27 3.85 55.09
CA SER A 107 -8.05 3.53 56.51
C SER A 107 -7.78 4.71 57.46
N LYS A 108 -7.94 5.97 57.04
CA LYS A 108 -7.83 7.11 57.97
C LYS A 108 -9.06 8.00 57.95
N GLY A 109 -9.98 7.73 58.88
CA GLY A 109 -11.14 8.60 59.13
C GLY A 109 -12.15 8.04 60.13
N ALA A 110 -11.70 7.40 61.20
CA ALA A 110 -12.54 7.06 62.33
C ALA A 110 -11.73 7.13 63.63
N LYS A 111 -11.43 8.35 64.07
CA LYS A 111 -11.27 8.73 65.47
C LYS A 111 -11.59 10.21 65.61
#